data_AF-A0A4Q5S7X3-F1
#
_entry.id   AF-A0A4Q5S7X3-F1
#
_cell.length_a   1.000
_cell.length_b   1.000
_cell.length_c   1.000
_cell.angle_alpha   90.00
_cell.angle_beta   90.00
_cell.angle_gamma   90.00
#
_symmetry.space_group_name_H-M   'P 1'
#
loop_
_entity.id
_entity.type
_entity.pdbx_description
1 polymer ?
#
loop_
_entity_poly.entity_id
_entity_poly.type
_entity_poly.pdbx_seq_one_letter_code
_entity_poly.pdbx_strand_id
1 'polypeptide(L)'
;MRGLRLLAAVSLASASASAPASAQRAPDPPPFAGVYQPRGVDEIGLWKEDDESERALAASPLIIRDEKLAGYLKAVLCTTVGSDRCSTVRIYVIREPTFNATMAPNGTMRVYSGLLLRVRNEAEVGAVLGHEFGHFERRHGLSKFKARRSGGDLLAWGELLASMAPSYRSPYTYRDLQLSVYGNLYRYGRDNEREADVLGIGYLNNSSLQPQAAAAVWRNLIGELEASAKSRGLRKPDFERIAFTASHPPEAERVATLTALAAPDGTNRENGAERYRAAMETWLPIFLEDQIKLNDFGASDYLIQNLASDGWTADLWLARGELYRTRGNQRDFANAIQFYGDAIRLNGAMPAAHRGLGLALVKSGRPSEGQAALRRYLELSPDALDAKMIRLMLPGDGQ
;
A
#
# COMPACT_ATOMS: atom_id res chain seq x y z
N MET A 1 -38.75 66.31 28.42
CA MET A 1 -39.42 64.99 28.29
C MET A 1 -39.36 64.55 26.83
N ARG A 2 -38.61 63.50 26.51
CA ARG A 2 -38.79 62.61 25.34
C ARG A 2 -37.69 61.54 25.42
N GLY A 3 -38.02 60.42 26.07
CA GLY A 3 -37.19 59.23 26.11
C GLY A 3 -37.46 58.38 24.87
N LEU A 4 -36.41 58.03 24.14
CA LEU A 4 -36.46 57.13 23.00
C LEU A 4 -36.37 55.69 23.53
N ARG A 5 -37.46 54.92 23.47
CA ARG A 5 -37.45 53.47 23.70
C ARG A 5 -37.32 52.78 22.34
N LEU A 6 -36.15 52.24 22.02
CA LEU A 6 -35.97 51.28 20.94
C LEU A 6 -36.48 49.91 21.42
N LEU A 7 -37.54 49.41 20.79
CA LEU A 7 -38.00 48.02 20.91
C LEU A 7 -37.09 47.16 20.02
N ALA A 8 -36.23 46.34 20.63
CA ALA A 8 -35.51 45.29 19.92
C ALA A 8 -36.45 44.09 19.74
N ALA A 9 -36.87 43.83 18.50
CA ALA A 9 -37.57 42.61 18.14
C ALA A 9 -36.57 41.44 18.14
N VAL A 10 -36.70 40.53 19.10
CA VAL A 10 -35.96 39.26 19.11
C VAL A 10 -36.64 38.33 18.11
N SER A 11 -36.04 38.20 16.93
CA SER A 11 -36.38 37.15 15.96
C SER A 11 -35.83 35.83 16.49
N LEU A 12 -36.69 34.95 17.02
CA LEU A 12 -36.31 33.54 17.22
C LEU A 12 -36.14 32.89 15.85
N ALA A 13 -34.89 32.82 15.38
CA ALA A 13 -34.52 31.93 14.31
C ALA A 13 -34.59 30.50 14.84
N SER A 14 -35.67 29.79 14.51
CA SER A 14 -35.77 28.35 14.69
C SER A 14 -34.70 27.68 13.81
N ALA A 15 -33.57 27.36 14.43
CA ALA A 15 -32.59 26.45 13.85
C ALA A 15 -33.26 25.08 13.69
N SER A 16 -33.72 24.80 12.47
CA SER A 16 -34.06 23.45 12.05
C SER A 16 -32.76 22.67 12.08
N ALA A 17 -32.54 21.90 13.14
CA ALA A 17 -31.52 20.87 13.16
C ALA A 17 -31.88 19.90 12.03
N SER A 18 -31.13 19.97 10.92
CA SER A 18 -31.13 18.93 9.91
C SER A 18 -30.76 17.62 10.60
N ALA A 19 -31.71 16.68 10.63
CA ALA A 19 -31.42 15.32 11.05
C ALA A 19 -30.23 14.81 10.21
N PRO A 20 -29.29 14.04 10.80
CA PRO A 20 -28.23 13.42 10.02
C PRO A 20 -28.89 12.59 8.91
N ALA A 21 -28.52 12.83 7.66
CA ALA A 21 -28.96 12.03 6.54
C ALA A 21 -28.72 10.56 6.90
N SER A 22 -29.77 9.73 6.87
CA SER A 22 -29.63 8.31 7.12
C SER A 22 -28.57 7.78 6.15
N ALA A 23 -27.49 7.22 6.68
CA ALA A 23 -26.44 6.59 5.89
C ALA A 23 -27.08 5.59 4.92
N GLN A 24 -27.14 5.95 3.64
CA GLN A 24 -27.78 5.13 2.62
C GLN A 24 -26.72 4.20 2.05
N ARG A 25 -26.98 2.89 2.08
CA ARG A 25 -26.16 1.86 1.41
C ARG A 25 -25.83 2.33 0.00
N ALA A 26 -24.60 2.08 -0.46
CA ALA A 26 -24.24 2.40 -1.84
C ALA A 26 -25.22 1.75 -2.83
N PRO A 27 -25.59 2.47 -3.91
CA PRO A 27 -26.38 1.88 -4.98
C PRO A 27 -25.68 0.65 -5.55
N ASP A 28 -26.47 -0.30 -6.05
CA ASP A 28 -25.90 -1.44 -6.74
C ASP A 28 -25.15 -0.97 -8.00
N PRO A 29 -24.00 -1.60 -8.32
CA PRO A 29 -23.29 -1.28 -9.56
C PRO A 29 -24.20 -1.46 -10.77
N PRO A 30 -24.06 -0.63 -11.82
CA PRO A 30 -24.85 -0.78 -13.04
C PRO A 30 -24.58 -2.16 -13.68
N PRO A 31 -25.45 -2.67 -14.58
CA PRO A 31 -25.11 -3.85 -15.37
C PRO A 31 -23.80 -3.65 -16.13
N PHE A 32 -22.96 -4.68 -16.20
CA PHE A 32 -21.68 -4.58 -16.88
C PHE A 32 -21.89 -4.39 -18.39
N ALA A 33 -21.34 -3.31 -18.95
CA ALA A 33 -21.50 -2.98 -20.37
C ALA A 33 -20.52 -3.73 -21.30
N GLY A 34 -19.69 -4.64 -20.77
CA GLY A 34 -18.72 -5.43 -21.52
C GLY A 34 -17.35 -4.76 -21.65
N VAL A 35 -16.39 -5.49 -22.26
CA VAL A 35 -15.04 -4.98 -22.55
C VAL A 35 -15.18 -3.75 -23.44
N TYR A 36 -14.77 -2.62 -22.89
CA TYR A 36 -14.76 -1.35 -23.61
C TYR A 36 -13.80 -1.44 -24.81
N GLN A 37 -14.22 -0.88 -25.95
CA GLN A 37 -13.44 -0.75 -27.17
C GLN A 37 -13.12 0.73 -27.43
N PRO A 38 -11.86 1.11 -27.70
CA PRO A 38 -11.49 2.51 -27.92
C PRO A 38 -12.23 3.11 -29.10
N ARG A 39 -12.75 4.33 -28.93
CA ARG A 39 -13.38 5.12 -29.99
C ARG A 39 -12.73 6.49 -30.12
N GLY A 40 -12.45 6.88 -31.35
CA GLY A 40 -11.84 8.17 -31.64
C GLY A 40 -10.36 8.24 -31.23
N VAL A 41 -9.71 9.35 -31.63
CA VAL A 41 -8.26 9.48 -31.60
C VAL A 41 -7.65 9.50 -30.19
N ASP A 42 -8.38 10.02 -29.21
CA ASP A 42 -7.88 10.15 -27.84
C ASP A 42 -7.90 8.80 -27.12
N GLU A 43 -8.99 8.05 -27.24
CA GLU A 43 -9.15 6.76 -26.58
C GLU A 43 -8.18 5.74 -27.19
N ILE A 44 -8.06 5.70 -28.52
CA ILE A 44 -7.09 4.86 -29.22
C ILE A 44 -5.64 5.24 -28.81
N GLY A 45 -5.36 6.53 -28.69
CA GLY A 45 -4.03 7.02 -28.28
C GLY A 45 -3.65 6.59 -26.87
N LEU A 46 -4.55 6.79 -25.91
CA LEU A 46 -4.37 6.36 -24.52
C LEU A 46 -4.14 4.86 -24.41
N TRP A 47 -4.96 4.07 -25.12
CA TRP A 47 -4.80 2.61 -25.16
C TRP A 47 -3.44 2.17 -25.69
N LYS A 48 -2.94 2.85 -26.73
CA LYS A 48 -1.63 2.53 -27.30
C LYS A 48 -0.49 2.83 -26.31
N GLU A 49 -0.58 3.94 -25.57
CA GLU A 49 0.38 4.27 -24.49
C GLU A 49 0.33 3.19 -23.39
N ASP A 50 -0.85 2.71 -23.04
CA ASP A 50 -1.03 1.63 -22.06
C ASP A 50 -0.53 0.27 -22.57
N ASP A 51 -0.69 -0.05 -23.86
CA ASP A 51 -0.17 -1.29 -24.46
C ASP A 51 1.35 -1.28 -24.57
N GLU A 52 1.97 -0.12 -24.82
CA GLU A 52 3.42 0.05 -24.76
C GLU A 52 3.93 -0.06 -23.32
N SER A 53 3.21 0.54 -22.37
CA SER A 53 3.47 0.41 -20.94
C SER A 53 3.40 -1.03 -20.45
N GLU A 54 2.34 -1.77 -20.82
CA GLU A 54 2.16 -3.17 -20.43
C GLU A 54 3.30 -4.03 -20.99
N ARG A 55 3.72 -3.80 -22.24
CA ARG A 55 4.88 -4.50 -22.83
C ARG A 55 6.17 -4.23 -22.06
N ALA A 56 6.43 -2.98 -21.69
CA ALA A 56 7.60 -2.63 -20.88
C ALA A 56 7.52 -3.23 -19.47
N LEU A 57 6.33 -3.22 -18.87
CA LEU A 57 6.06 -3.81 -17.57
C LEU A 57 6.37 -5.32 -17.60
N ALA A 58 5.83 -6.06 -18.58
CA ALA A 58 6.01 -7.51 -18.73
C ALA A 58 7.50 -7.93 -18.79
N ALA A 59 8.35 -7.09 -19.38
CA ALA A 59 9.80 -7.28 -19.44
C ALA A 59 10.56 -6.84 -18.17
N SER A 60 9.90 -6.15 -17.23
CA SER A 60 10.53 -5.56 -16.05
C SER A 60 11.07 -6.63 -15.07
N PRO A 61 12.23 -6.38 -14.44
CA PRO A 61 12.71 -7.21 -13.33
C PRO A 61 11.91 -7.00 -12.04
N LEU A 62 11.08 -5.96 -11.96
CA LEU A 62 10.25 -5.67 -10.79
C LEU A 62 8.98 -6.52 -10.72
N ILE A 63 8.61 -7.23 -11.78
CA ILE A 63 7.47 -8.15 -11.73
C ILE A 63 7.79 -9.35 -10.84
N ILE A 64 6.87 -9.62 -9.91
CA ILE A 64 6.80 -10.89 -9.20
C ILE A 64 6.16 -11.92 -10.14
N ARG A 65 6.99 -12.80 -10.71
CA ARG A 65 6.56 -13.88 -11.62
C ARG A 65 6.10 -15.11 -10.85
N ASP A 66 5.04 -14.94 -10.08
CA ASP A 66 4.37 -16.00 -9.33
C ASP A 66 2.92 -16.11 -9.78
N GLU A 67 2.64 -17.13 -10.59
CA GLU A 67 1.31 -17.41 -11.13
C GLU A 67 0.30 -17.74 -10.03
N LYS A 68 0.73 -18.31 -8.90
CA LYS A 68 -0.16 -18.60 -7.76
C LYS A 68 -0.61 -17.31 -7.11
N LEU A 69 0.32 -16.38 -6.87
CA LEU A 69 -0.01 -15.07 -6.30
C LEU A 69 -0.91 -14.26 -7.24
N ALA A 70 -0.58 -14.18 -8.53
CA ALA A 70 -1.38 -13.46 -9.51
C ALA A 70 -2.78 -14.07 -9.68
N GLY A 71 -2.88 -15.40 -9.74
CA GLY A 71 -4.14 -16.14 -9.80
C GLY A 71 -4.98 -15.98 -8.54
N TYR A 72 -4.37 -15.95 -7.36
CA TYR A 72 -5.03 -15.67 -6.10
C TYR A 72 -5.66 -14.26 -6.10
N LEU A 73 -4.89 -13.23 -6.43
CA LEU A 73 -5.41 -11.85 -6.50
C LEU A 73 -6.51 -11.71 -7.55
N LYS A 74 -6.40 -12.44 -8.66
CA LYS A 74 -7.43 -12.51 -9.70
C LYS A 74 -8.72 -13.12 -9.16
N ALA A 75 -8.64 -14.18 -8.37
CA ALA A 75 -9.80 -14.80 -7.73
C ALA A 75 -10.47 -13.82 -6.76
N VAL A 76 -9.71 -13.10 -5.93
CA VAL A 76 -10.25 -12.06 -5.05
C VAL A 76 -10.98 -10.98 -5.84
N LEU A 77 -10.37 -10.47 -6.91
CA LEU A 77 -11.02 -9.50 -7.79
C LEU A 77 -12.33 -10.06 -8.37
N CYS A 78 -12.34 -11.30 -8.87
CA CYS A 78 -13.55 -11.93 -9.40
C CYS A 78 -14.65 -12.07 -8.35
N THR A 79 -14.30 -12.41 -7.11
CA THR A 79 -15.26 -12.44 -5.99
C THR A 79 -15.83 -11.04 -5.74
N THR A 80 -15.01 -9.99 -5.81
CA THR A 80 -15.44 -8.62 -5.56
C THR A 80 -16.32 -8.07 -6.67
N VAL A 81 -15.85 -8.06 -7.92
CA VAL A 81 -16.52 -7.36 -9.03
C VAL A 81 -17.41 -8.26 -9.89
N GLY A 82 -17.36 -9.57 -9.71
CA GLY A 82 -18.07 -10.53 -10.56
C GLY A 82 -17.21 -11.05 -11.71
N SER A 83 -17.58 -12.22 -12.24
CA SER A 83 -16.80 -12.96 -13.24
C SER A 83 -16.77 -12.29 -14.61
N ASP A 84 -17.88 -11.68 -15.01
CA ASP A 84 -18.02 -10.92 -16.26
C ASP A 84 -17.05 -9.73 -16.29
N ARG A 85 -17.03 -8.93 -15.23
CA ARG A 85 -16.12 -7.80 -15.04
C ARG A 85 -14.68 -8.23 -14.93
N CYS A 86 -14.40 -9.18 -14.03
CA CYS A 86 -13.03 -9.55 -13.75
C CYS A 86 -12.36 -10.13 -14.99
N SER A 87 -13.06 -10.86 -15.87
CA SER A 87 -12.50 -11.48 -17.08
C SER A 87 -11.71 -10.50 -17.99
N THR A 88 -12.03 -9.21 -17.91
CA THR A 88 -11.40 -8.12 -18.68
C THR A 88 -10.02 -7.69 -18.18
N VAL A 89 -9.64 -8.13 -16.97
CA VAL A 89 -8.47 -7.62 -16.24
C VAL A 89 -7.27 -8.54 -16.36
N ARG A 90 -6.07 -8.00 -16.55
CA ARG A 90 -4.78 -8.72 -16.45
C ARG A 90 -4.02 -8.17 -15.25
N ILE A 91 -3.76 -9.02 -14.25
CA ILE A 91 -3.09 -8.60 -13.00
C ILE A 91 -1.59 -8.81 -13.12
N TYR A 92 -0.84 -7.77 -12.79
CA TYR A 92 0.61 -7.78 -12.64
C TYR A 92 0.97 -7.37 -11.21
N VAL A 93 1.74 -8.21 -10.53
CA VAL A 93 2.23 -7.91 -9.18
C VAL A 93 3.63 -7.31 -9.29
N ILE A 94 3.80 -6.12 -8.72
CA ILE A 94 5.04 -5.34 -8.80
C ILE A 94 5.69 -5.33 -7.42
N ARG A 95 6.97 -5.73 -7.35
CA ARG A 95 7.80 -5.61 -6.15
C ARG A 95 8.21 -4.14 -5.95
N GLU A 96 7.32 -3.39 -5.34
CA GLU A 96 7.48 -1.99 -4.97
C GLU A 96 6.81 -1.78 -3.60
N PRO A 97 7.57 -1.43 -2.55
CA PRO A 97 7.06 -1.34 -1.16
C PRO A 97 6.09 -0.17 -0.90
N THR A 98 5.79 0.64 -1.91
CA THR A 98 4.76 1.69 -1.87
C THR A 98 3.35 1.09 -1.84
N PHE A 99 2.47 1.59 -0.96
CA PHE A 99 1.04 1.26 -0.95
C PHE A 99 0.37 1.78 -2.22
N ASN A 100 0.09 0.92 -3.20
CA ASN A 100 -0.57 1.35 -4.44
C ASN A 100 -1.22 0.18 -5.21
N ALA A 101 -2.24 0.52 -5.98
CA ALA A 101 -2.71 -0.25 -7.12
C ALA A 101 -3.13 0.74 -8.22
N THR A 102 -3.09 0.30 -9.48
CA THR A 102 -3.60 1.12 -10.59
C THR A 102 -4.28 0.22 -11.60
N MET A 103 -5.26 0.78 -12.32
CA MET A 103 -5.93 0.10 -13.41
C MET A 103 -5.88 0.93 -14.69
N ALA A 104 -5.26 0.37 -15.73
CA ALA A 104 -5.17 1.02 -17.03
C ALA A 104 -6.41 0.75 -17.90
N PRO A 105 -6.80 1.71 -18.76
CA PRO A 105 -7.83 1.56 -19.79
C PRO A 105 -7.75 0.30 -20.66
N ASN A 106 -6.56 -0.29 -20.84
CA ASN A 106 -6.40 -1.51 -21.62
C ASN A 106 -6.71 -2.82 -20.86
N GLY A 107 -7.08 -2.73 -19.59
CA GLY A 107 -7.33 -3.89 -18.73
C GLY A 107 -6.14 -4.29 -17.85
N THR A 108 -5.01 -3.58 -17.92
CA THR A 108 -3.84 -3.87 -17.09
C THR A 108 -3.99 -3.34 -15.68
N MET A 109 -4.12 -4.24 -14.71
CA MET A 109 -4.10 -3.92 -13.28
C MET A 109 -2.70 -4.16 -12.71
N ARG A 110 -2.15 -3.15 -12.04
CA ARG A 110 -0.86 -3.25 -11.33
C ARG A 110 -1.12 -3.25 -9.83
N VAL A 111 -0.63 -4.26 -9.13
CA VAL A 111 -0.78 -4.42 -7.67
C VAL A 111 0.60 -4.37 -7.04
N TYR A 112 0.84 -3.42 -6.13
CA TYR A 112 2.18 -3.21 -5.59
C TYR A 112 2.36 -4.05 -4.31
N SER A 113 3.55 -4.58 -4.08
CA SER A 113 3.84 -5.36 -2.87
C SER A 113 3.62 -4.56 -1.58
N GLY A 114 3.80 -3.25 -1.63
CA GLY A 114 3.47 -2.36 -0.51
C GLY A 114 1.98 -2.32 -0.16
N LEU A 115 1.09 -2.49 -1.14
CA LEU A 115 -0.35 -2.67 -0.89
C LEU A 115 -0.58 -3.99 -0.15
N LEU A 116 0.01 -5.08 -0.65
CA LEU A 116 -0.11 -6.41 -0.06
C LEU A 116 0.55 -6.51 1.33
N LEU A 117 1.47 -5.63 1.70
CA LEU A 117 2.00 -5.64 3.06
C LEU A 117 1.02 -5.00 4.07
N ARG A 118 0.11 -4.14 3.63
CA ARG A 118 -0.74 -3.30 4.51
C ARG A 118 -2.16 -3.80 4.67
N VAL A 119 -2.69 -4.51 3.68
CA VAL A 119 -4.01 -5.14 3.78
C VAL A 119 -3.94 -6.44 4.59
N ARG A 120 -5.04 -6.80 5.25
CA ARG A 120 -5.10 -7.90 6.22
C ARG A 120 -5.88 -9.11 5.75
N ASN A 121 -6.68 -8.97 4.70
CA ASN A 121 -7.64 -9.99 4.28
C ASN A 121 -8.12 -9.74 2.84
N GLU A 122 -8.84 -10.71 2.27
CA GLU A 122 -9.40 -10.63 0.91
C GLU A 122 -10.38 -9.46 0.73
N ALA A 123 -11.17 -9.13 1.76
CA ALA A 123 -12.11 -8.02 1.68
C ALA A 123 -11.41 -6.66 1.56
N GLU A 124 -10.28 -6.47 2.23
CA GLU A 124 -9.43 -5.26 2.09
C GLU A 124 -8.73 -5.21 0.73
N VAL A 125 -8.23 -6.33 0.21
CA VAL A 125 -7.73 -6.41 -1.17
C VAL A 125 -8.85 -6.05 -2.14
N GLY A 126 -10.02 -6.67 -1.99
CA GLY A 126 -11.21 -6.41 -2.80
C GLY A 126 -11.64 -4.95 -2.77
N ALA A 127 -11.58 -4.28 -1.61
CA ALA A 127 -11.90 -2.87 -1.49
C ALA A 127 -11.03 -2.00 -2.39
N VAL A 128 -9.71 -2.22 -2.36
CA VAL A 128 -8.77 -1.44 -3.17
C VAL A 128 -8.91 -1.80 -4.65
N LEU A 129 -8.92 -3.09 -5.00
CA LEU A 129 -9.01 -3.50 -6.41
C LEU A 129 -10.37 -3.16 -7.05
N GLY A 130 -11.46 -3.19 -6.26
CA GLY A 130 -12.79 -2.78 -6.69
C GLY A 130 -12.87 -1.26 -6.92
N HIS A 131 -12.20 -0.45 -6.10
CA HIS A 131 -12.05 0.99 -6.32
C HIS A 131 -11.29 1.29 -7.63
N GLU A 132 -10.14 0.65 -7.85
CA GLU A 132 -9.38 0.76 -9.11
C GLU A 132 -10.20 0.32 -10.32
N PHE A 133 -10.98 -0.76 -10.17
CA PHE A 133 -11.90 -1.21 -11.22
C PHE A 133 -13.02 -0.18 -11.49
N GLY A 134 -13.48 0.53 -10.47
CA GLY A 134 -14.41 1.65 -10.61
C GLY A 134 -13.85 2.78 -11.50
N HIS A 135 -12.59 3.17 -11.31
CA HIS A 135 -11.92 4.14 -12.20
C HIS A 135 -11.86 3.66 -13.65
N PHE A 136 -11.61 2.37 -13.85
CA PHE A 136 -11.58 1.76 -15.17
C PHE A 136 -12.97 1.70 -15.83
N GLU A 137 -14.00 1.23 -15.11
CA GLU A 137 -15.36 1.13 -15.64
C GLU A 137 -15.94 2.51 -16.00
N ARG A 138 -15.58 3.55 -15.23
CA ARG A 138 -15.98 4.95 -15.49
C ARG A 138 -15.04 5.73 -16.39
N ARG A 139 -13.94 5.12 -16.83
CA ARG A 139 -12.94 5.72 -17.75
C ARG A 139 -12.37 7.04 -17.23
N HIS A 140 -12.15 7.14 -15.92
CA HIS A 140 -11.64 8.37 -15.29
C HIS A 140 -10.29 8.83 -15.85
N GLY A 141 -9.46 7.91 -16.35
CA GLY A 141 -8.18 8.23 -17.01
C GLY A 141 -8.34 9.01 -18.33
N LEU A 142 -9.45 8.84 -19.04
CA LEU A 142 -9.65 9.45 -20.37
C LEU A 142 -9.76 10.98 -20.30
N SER A 143 -10.52 11.50 -19.33
CA SER A 143 -10.71 12.94 -19.16
C SER A 143 -9.39 13.67 -18.89
N LYS A 144 -8.47 13.03 -18.16
CA LYS A 144 -7.12 13.56 -17.88
C LYS A 144 -6.21 13.47 -19.09
N PHE A 145 -6.24 12.34 -19.81
CA PHE A 145 -5.49 12.19 -21.05
C PHE A 145 -5.88 13.26 -22.08
N LYS A 146 -7.19 13.52 -22.23
CA LYS A 146 -7.71 14.58 -23.10
C LYS A 146 -7.16 15.96 -22.70
N ALA A 147 -7.18 16.30 -21.41
CA ALA A 147 -6.62 17.56 -20.91
C ALA A 147 -5.11 17.70 -21.15
N ARG A 148 -4.33 16.60 -21.03
CA ARG A 148 -2.90 16.55 -21.36
C ARG A 148 -2.67 16.79 -22.86
N ARG A 149 -3.47 16.16 -23.72
CA ARG A 149 -3.34 16.24 -25.18
C ARG A 149 -3.80 17.59 -25.76
N SER A 150 -4.84 18.21 -25.17
CA SER A 150 -5.44 19.44 -25.69
C SER A 150 -4.60 20.71 -25.46
N GLY A 151 -3.37 20.61 -24.92
CA GLY A 151 -2.36 21.67 -25.04
C GLY A 151 -2.56 22.88 -24.13
N GLY A 152 -3.02 22.70 -22.89
CA GLY A 152 -3.15 23.81 -21.93
C GLY A 152 -1.87 24.20 -21.19
N ASP A 153 -0.86 23.33 -21.14
CA ASP A 153 0.28 23.52 -20.25
C ASP A 153 1.60 23.30 -21.00
N LEU A 154 2.07 24.35 -21.66
CA LEU A 154 3.40 24.40 -22.30
C LEU A 154 4.51 24.05 -21.28
N LEU A 155 4.25 24.30 -19.99
CA LEU A 155 5.11 23.96 -18.87
C LEU A 155 5.15 22.44 -18.63
N ALA A 156 4.04 21.71 -18.73
CA ALA A 156 4.02 20.25 -18.59
C ALA A 156 4.81 19.55 -19.72
N TRP A 157 4.77 20.10 -20.93
CA TRP A 157 5.66 19.66 -22.01
C TRP A 157 7.12 20.02 -21.75
N GLY A 158 7.39 21.21 -21.21
CA GLY A 158 8.74 21.61 -20.79
C GLY A 158 9.31 20.72 -19.69
N GLU A 159 8.50 20.31 -18.73
CA GLU A 159 8.87 19.41 -17.64
C GLU A 159 9.05 17.97 -18.12
N LEU A 160 8.18 17.49 -19.02
CA LEU A 160 8.33 16.20 -19.69
C LEU A 160 9.63 16.17 -20.51
N LEU A 161 9.88 17.18 -21.34
CA LEU A 161 11.09 17.29 -22.15
C LEU A 161 12.35 17.46 -21.28
N ALA A 162 12.26 18.19 -20.17
CA ALA A 162 13.34 18.30 -19.19
C ALA A 162 13.59 16.98 -18.44
N SER A 163 12.54 16.20 -18.17
CA SER A 163 12.65 14.85 -17.59
C SER A 163 13.23 13.82 -18.57
N MET A 164 13.18 14.12 -19.88
CA MET A 164 13.79 13.32 -20.95
C MET A 164 15.21 13.80 -21.33
N ALA A 165 15.67 14.95 -20.80
CA ALA A 165 17.03 15.43 -21.03
C ALA A 165 18.04 14.58 -20.24
N PRO A 166 19.14 14.10 -20.85
CA PRO A 166 20.13 13.31 -20.14
C PRO A 166 20.81 14.17 -19.07
N SER A 167 20.45 13.99 -17.80
CA SER A 167 21.15 14.61 -16.69
C SER A 167 22.20 13.61 -16.14
N TYR A 168 23.48 14.00 -16.17
CA TYR A 168 24.58 13.21 -15.61
C TYR A 168 24.56 13.12 -14.07
N ARG A 169 23.47 13.57 -13.43
CA ARG A 169 23.37 13.74 -11.98
C ARG A 169 22.46 12.72 -11.29
N SER A 170 21.78 11.85 -12.03
CA SER A 170 21.00 10.75 -11.44
C SER A 170 20.86 9.61 -12.45
N PRO A 171 21.25 8.36 -12.13
CA PRO A 171 20.82 7.23 -12.92
C PRO A 171 19.32 7.04 -12.69
N TYR A 172 18.48 7.66 -13.55
CA TYR A 172 17.04 7.46 -13.51
C TYR A 172 16.76 5.97 -13.69
N THR A 173 16.28 5.32 -12.63
CA THR A 173 15.83 3.94 -12.72
C THR A 173 14.42 3.93 -13.30
N TYR A 174 14.00 2.84 -13.96
CA TYR A 174 12.61 2.65 -14.46
C TYR A 174 11.54 3.02 -13.39
N ARG A 175 11.89 2.84 -12.11
CA ARG A 175 11.11 3.21 -10.93
C ARG A 175 10.79 4.72 -10.84
N ASP A 176 11.73 5.59 -11.17
CA ASP A 176 11.57 7.05 -11.05
C ASP A 176 10.71 7.64 -12.20
N LEU A 177 10.81 7.03 -13.40
CA LEU A 177 9.97 7.36 -14.54
C LEU A 177 8.53 6.86 -14.34
N GLN A 178 8.36 5.65 -13.79
CA GLN A 178 7.05 5.09 -13.48
C GLN A 178 6.33 5.94 -12.42
N LEU A 179 7.03 6.33 -11.34
CA LEU A 179 6.40 7.10 -10.27
C LEU A 179 6.00 8.52 -10.72
N SER A 180 6.77 9.16 -11.60
CA SER A 180 6.50 10.52 -12.09
C SER A 180 5.43 10.59 -13.19
N VAL A 181 5.43 9.65 -14.15
CA VAL A 181 4.43 9.62 -15.23
C VAL A 181 3.09 9.07 -14.73
N TYR A 182 3.08 7.97 -13.97
CA TYR A 182 1.83 7.39 -13.48
C TYR A 182 1.25 8.12 -12.27
N GLY A 183 2.08 8.68 -11.38
CA GLY A 183 1.59 9.51 -10.27
C GLY A 183 0.81 10.73 -10.74
N ASN A 184 1.19 11.32 -11.88
CA ASN A 184 0.44 12.42 -12.49
C ASN A 184 -0.76 11.96 -13.31
N LEU A 185 -0.67 10.82 -14.02
CA LEU A 185 -1.76 10.30 -14.85
C LEU A 185 -2.95 9.80 -14.02
N TYR A 186 -2.68 9.22 -12.84
CA TYR A 186 -3.69 8.67 -11.92
C TYR A 186 -4.09 9.64 -10.80
N ARG A 187 -3.78 10.93 -10.91
CA ARG A 187 -4.33 11.95 -10.00
C ARG A 187 -5.74 12.35 -10.42
N TYR A 188 -6.72 11.77 -9.75
CA TYR A 188 -8.12 12.01 -10.05
C TYR A 188 -8.71 13.20 -9.30
N GLY A 189 -9.80 13.76 -9.84
CA GLY A 189 -10.56 14.81 -9.15
C GLY A 189 -11.43 14.21 -8.05
N ARG A 190 -11.85 15.04 -7.08
CA ARG A 190 -12.70 14.60 -5.96
C ARG A 190 -13.97 13.87 -6.41
N ASP A 191 -14.61 14.30 -7.49
CA ASP A 191 -15.84 13.65 -7.97
C ASP A 191 -15.56 12.25 -8.55
N ASN A 192 -14.43 12.06 -9.24
CA ASN A 192 -14.00 10.75 -9.73
C ASN A 192 -13.70 9.80 -8.57
N GLU A 193 -13.02 10.28 -7.52
CA GLU A 193 -12.73 9.49 -6.31
C GLU A 193 -14.03 9.05 -5.62
N ARG A 194 -15.01 9.96 -5.49
CA ARG A 194 -16.33 9.66 -4.91
C ARG A 194 -17.08 8.64 -5.75
N GLU A 195 -17.09 8.77 -7.07
CA GLU A 195 -17.75 7.81 -7.95
C GLU A 195 -17.07 6.43 -7.86
N ALA A 196 -15.73 6.39 -7.81
CA ALA A 196 -14.98 5.15 -7.64
C ALA A 196 -15.16 4.52 -6.25
N ASP A 197 -15.27 5.31 -5.19
CA ASP A 197 -15.60 4.84 -3.84
C ASP A 197 -17.00 4.22 -3.79
N VAL A 198 -17.99 4.90 -4.38
CA VAL A 198 -19.38 4.39 -4.46
C VAL A 198 -19.46 3.09 -5.25
N LEU A 199 -18.77 2.99 -6.38
CA LEU A 199 -18.72 1.74 -7.15
C LEU A 199 -17.94 0.65 -6.43
N GLY A 200 -16.76 0.97 -5.89
CA GLY A 200 -15.89 0.02 -5.19
C GLY A 200 -16.61 -0.64 -4.01
N ILE A 201 -17.26 0.15 -3.17
CA ILE A 201 -18.07 -0.39 -2.07
C ILE A 201 -19.35 -1.05 -2.59
N GLY A 202 -19.93 -0.58 -3.70
CA GLY A 202 -21.07 -1.22 -4.37
C GLY A 202 -20.76 -2.65 -4.82
N TYR A 203 -19.55 -2.88 -5.37
CA TYR A 203 -19.07 -4.23 -5.71
C TYR A 203 -18.96 -5.10 -4.46
N LEU A 204 -18.29 -4.60 -3.42
CA LEU A 204 -18.17 -5.35 -2.15
C LEU A 204 -19.52 -5.65 -1.51
N ASN A 205 -20.44 -4.69 -1.51
CA ASN A 205 -21.81 -4.84 -0.99
C ASN A 205 -22.58 -5.97 -1.68
N ASN A 206 -22.28 -6.25 -2.95
CA ASN A 206 -22.88 -7.30 -3.76
C ASN A 206 -22.03 -8.58 -3.84
N SER A 207 -20.86 -8.58 -3.20
CA SER A 207 -19.97 -9.73 -3.09
C SER A 207 -20.22 -10.53 -1.81
N SER A 208 -19.58 -11.70 -1.69
CA SER A 208 -19.54 -12.49 -0.46
C SER A 208 -18.59 -11.93 0.62
N LEU A 209 -17.81 -10.89 0.32
CA LEU A 209 -16.82 -10.31 1.24
C LEU A 209 -17.43 -9.23 2.14
N GLN A 210 -16.81 -9.01 3.30
CA GLN A 210 -17.23 -8.00 4.28
C GLN A 210 -16.97 -6.56 3.77
N PRO A 211 -18.01 -5.74 3.49
CA PRO A 211 -17.81 -4.40 2.93
C PRO A 211 -17.19 -3.40 3.92
N GLN A 212 -17.30 -3.64 5.24
CA GLN A 212 -16.71 -2.80 6.29
C GLN A 212 -15.16 -2.74 6.21
N ALA A 213 -14.54 -3.70 5.52
CA ALA A 213 -13.11 -3.74 5.26
C ALA A 213 -12.59 -2.50 4.51
N ALA A 214 -13.40 -1.89 3.63
CA ALA A 214 -12.99 -0.71 2.87
C ALA A 214 -12.58 0.47 3.78
N ALA A 215 -13.33 0.70 4.85
CA ALA A 215 -13.00 1.73 5.84
C ALA A 215 -11.76 1.36 6.68
N ALA A 216 -11.51 0.06 6.90
CA ALA A 216 -10.37 -0.42 7.67
C ALA A 216 -9.03 -0.13 6.96
N VAL A 217 -8.97 -0.29 5.64
CA VAL A 217 -7.80 0.05 4.82
C VAL A 217 -7.34 1.48 5.09
N TRP A 218 -8.26 2.44 5.01
CA TRP A 218 -7.94 3.86 5.22
C TRP A 218 -7.56 4.18 6.66
N ARG A 219 -8.21 3.57 7.66
CA ARG A 219 -7.83 3.76 9.07
C ARG A 219 -6.40 3.28 9.33
N ASN A 220 -6.03 2.12 8.80
CA ASN A 220 -4.68 1.56 8.94
C ASN A 220 -3.64 2.44 8.25
N LEU A 221 -3.92 2.89 7.01
CA LEU A 221 -3.03 3.78 6.28
C LEU A 221 -2.82 5.12 7.00
N ILE A 222 -3.88 5.73 7.51
CA ILE A 222 -3.78 6.99 8.28
C ILE A 222 -2.92 6.78 9.53
N GLY A 223 -3.14 5.70 10.28
CA GLY A 223 -2.34 5.38 11.47
C GLY A 223 -0.85 5.19 11.15
N GLU A 224 -0.53 4.53 10.04
CA GLU A 224 0.86 4.38 9.58
C GLU A 224 1.50 5.73 9.26
N LEU A 225 0.79 6.59 8.52
CA LEU A 225 1.29 7.92 8.14
C LEU A 225 1.49 8.84 9.36
N GLU A 226 0.59 8.76 10.34
CA GLU A 226 0.73 9.45 11.63
C GLU A 226 1.94 8.92 12.41
N ALA A 227 2.15 7.61 12.45
CA ALA A 227 3.31 7.00 13.10
C ALA A 227 4.63 7.42 12.44
N SER A 228 4.68 7.45 11.11
CA SER A 228 5.81 7.99 10.33
C SER A 228 6.09 9.45 10.72
N ALA A 229 5.08 10.32 10.64
CA ALA A 229 5.19 11.73 10.96
C ALA A 229 5.71 11.94 12.39
N LYS A 230 5.11 11.25 13.36
CA LYS A 230 5.52 11.31 14.77
C LYS A 230 6.98 10.88 14.96
N SER A 231 7.43 9.81 14.31
CA SER A 231 8.82 9.35 14.42
C SER A 231 9.84 10.34 13.85
N ARG A 232 9.42 11.18 12.90
CA ARG A 232 10.22 12.25 12.29
C ARG A 232 10.10 13.60 13.04
N GLY A 233 9.39 13.64 14.17
CA GLY A 233 9.15 14.86 14.93
C GLY A 233 8.15 15.83 14.28
N LEU A 234 7.35 15.37 13.31
CA LEU A 234 6.31 16.16 12.66
C LEU A 234 5.00 16.05 13.43
N ARG A 235 4.21 17.14 13.46
CA ARG A 235 2.90 17.18 14.15
C ARG A 235 1.80 16.43 13.40
N LYS A 236 1.86 16.40 12.07
CA LYS A 236 0.90 15.70 11.19
C LYS A 236 1.58 15.29 9.88
N PRO A 237 1.11 14.21 9.22
CA PRO A 237 1.55 13.86 7.87
C PRO A 237 1.14 14.93 6.84
N ASP A 238 1.93 15.07 5.78
CA ASP A 238 1.60 15.87 4.61
C ASP A 238 1.09 14.95 3.50
N PHE A 239 -0.24 14.75 3.46
CA PHE A 239 -0.90 13.82 2.54
C PHE A 239 -0.70 14.19 1.06
N GLU A 240 -0.44 15.45 0.74
CA GLU A 240 -0.22 15.88 -0.65
C GLU A 240 1.15 15.44 -1.21
N ARG A 241 2.11 15.11 -0.33
CA ARG A 241 3.48 14.70 -0.71
C ARG A 241 3.67 13.18 -0.80
N ILE A 242 2.69 12.40 -0.35
CA ILE A 242 2.77 10.94 -0.37
C ILE A 242 2.17 10.46 -1.69
N ALA A 243 2.95 9.77 -2.51
CA ALA A 243 2.60 9.45 -3.91
C ALA A 243 1.19 8.85 -4.08
N PHE A 244 0.82 7.89 -3.24
CA PHE A 244 -0.52 7.27 -3.28
C PHE A 244 -1.64 8.25 -2.93
N THR A 245 -1.50 9.00 -1.85
CA THR A 245 -2.53 9.98 -1.44
C THR A 245 -2.52 11.23 -2.31
N ALA A 246 -1.44 11.47 -3.05
CA ALA A 246 -1.39 12.48 -4.09
C ALA A 246 -2.19 12.07 -5.34
N SER A 247 -2.31 10.77 -5.61
CA SER A 247 -3.24 10.23 -6.63
C SER A 247 -4.66 10.02 -6.10
N HIS A 248 -4.80 9.60 -4.84
CA HIS A 248 -6.06 9.26 -4.15
C HIS A 248 -6.13 9.97 -2.78
N PRO A 249 -6.49 11.26 -2.73
CA PRO A 249 -6.46 12.03 -1.48
C PRO A 249 -7.36 11.42 -0.40
N PRO A 250 -6.85 11.20 0.83
CA PRO A 250 -7.70 10.81 1.95
C PRO A 250 -8.54 12.01 2.35
N GLU A 251 -9.84 11.97 2.04
CA GLU A 251 -10.77 12.93 2.63
C GLU A 251 -10.95 12.58 4.12
N ALA A 252 -10.93 13.56 5.02
CA ALA A 252 -11.17 13.33 6.45
C ALA A 252 -12.49 12.58 6.72
N GLU A 253 -13.44 12.70 5.78
CA GLU A 253 -14.75 12.06 5.78
C GLU A 253 -14.78 10.72 5.02
N ARG A 254 -13.69 10.30 4.33
CA ARG A 254 -13.68 9.10 3.48
C ARG A 254 -13.95 7.83 4.28
N VAL A 255 -13.34 7.69 5.46
CA VAL A 255 -13.61 6.57 6.39
C VAL A 255 -15.07 6.55 6.81
N ALA A 256 -15.64 7.69 7.16
CA ALA A 256 -17.05 7.80 7.57
C ALA A 256 -18.00 7.49 6.40
N THR A 257 -17.69 7.99 5.21
CA THR A 257 -18.44 7.77 3.98
C THR A 257 -18.45 6.30 3.59
N LEU A 258 -17.30 5.64 3.52
CA LEU A 258 -17.20 4.21 3.22
C LEU A 258 -17.90 3.35 4.28
N THR A 259 -17.82 3.74 5.55
CA THR A 259 -18.56 3.08 6.64
C THR A 259 -20.08 3.21 6.44
N ALA A 260 -20.55 4.39 6.04
CA ALA A 260 -21.97 4.67 5.79
C ALA A 260 -22.51 3.95 4.55
N LEU A 261 -21.69 3.82 3.51
CA LEU A 261 -22.06 3.16 2.25
C LEU A 261 -22.03 1.62 2.33
N ALA A 262 -21.30 1.06 3.29
CA ALA A 262 -21.18 -0.39 3.48
C ALA A 262 -22.52 -1.01 3.89
N ALA A 263 -22.87 -2.13 3.28
CA ALA A 263 -24.10 -2.86 3.56
C ALA A 263 -24.12 -3.37 5.02
N PRO A 264 -25.10 -2.99 5.86
CA PRO A 264 -25.12 -3.37 7.28
C PRO A 264 -25.19 -4.88 7.52
N ASP A 265 -25.95 -5.59 6.68
CA ASP A 265 -26.06 -7.05 6.66
C ASP A 265 -24.75 -7.75 6.26
N GLY A 266 -23.81 -7.00 5.67
CA GLY A 266 -22.47 -7.48 5.32
C GLY A 266 -21.51 -7.64 6.50
N THR A 267 -21.85 -7.13 7.69
CA THR A 267 -20.94 -7.08 8.84
C THR A 267 -20.44 -8.46 9.27
N ASN A 268 -21.24 -9.52 9.12
CA ASN A 268 -20.88 -10.88 9.53
C ASN A 268 -20.33 -11.75 8.37
N ARG A 269 -20.18 -11.18 7.16
CA ARG A 269 -19.60 -11.92 6.03
C ARG A 269 -18.13 -12.23 6.30
N GLU A 270 -17.65 -13.32 5.71
CA GLU A 270 -16.24 -13.68 5.80
C GLU A 270 -15.37 -12.60 5.14
N ASN A 271 -14.22 -12.29 5.74
CA ASN A 271 -13.26 -11.34 5.17
C ASN A 271 -12.09 -12.02 4.43
N GLY A 272 -11.94 -13.34 4.55
CA GLY A 272 -10.88 -14.13 3.89
C GLY A 272 -9.49 -13.99 4.52
N ALA A 273 -9.38 -13.63 5.80
CA ALA A 273 -8.08 -13.40 6.47
C ALA A 273 -7.13 -14.61 6.43
N GLU A 274 -7.62 -15.84 6.67
CA GLU A 274 -6.78 -17.04 6.65
C GLU A 274 -6.23 -17.35 5.26
N ARG A 275 -7.08 -17.26 4.23
CA ARG A 275 -6.66 -17.46 2.83
C ARG A 275 -5.63 -16.43 2.41
N TYR A 276 -5.85 -15.18 2.83
CA TYR A 276 -4.90 -14.10 2.58
C TYR A 276 -3.55 -14.35 3.25
N ARG A 277 -3.54 -14.72 4.53
CA ARG A 277 -2.30 -15.04 5.25
C ARG A 277 -1.53 -16.18 4.59
N ALA A 278 -2.22 -17.24 4.17
CA ALA A 278 -1.61 -18.35 3.46
C ALA A 278 -1.02 -17.93 2.11
N ALA A 279 -1.71 -17.09 1.34
CA ALA A 279 -1.19 -16.57 0.07
C ALA A 279 0.05 -15.67 0.26
N MET A 280 0.13 -14.96 1.39
CA MET A 280 1.24 -14.05 1.69
C MET A 280 2.43 -14.72 2.39
N GLU A 281 2.31 -15.95 2.90
CA GLU A 281 3.31 -16.61 3.75
C GLU A 281 4.73 -16.57 3.16
N THR A 282 4.87 -16.93 1.88
CA THR A 282 6.17 -16.92 1.17
C THR A 282 6.70 -15.49 0.94
N TRP A 283 5.82 -14.51 0.81
CA TRP A 283 6.15 -13.15 0.39
C TRP A 283 6.35 -12.18 1.56
N LEU A 284 5.75 -12.47 2.71
CA LEU A 284 5.75 -11.60 3.88
C LEU A 284 7.17 -11.20 4.32
N PRO A 285 8.15 -12.12 4.47
CA PRO A 285 9.51 -11.74 4.86
C PRO A 285 10.17 -10.78 3.85
N ILE A 286 9.93 -11.01 2.56
CA ILE A 286 10.50 -10.20 1.46
C ILE A 286 9.92 -8.78 1.50
N PHE A 287 8.61 -8.67 1.68
CA PHE A 287 7.92 -7.37 1.72
C PHE A 287 8.29 -6.56 2.97
N LEU A 288 8.44 -7.23 4.12
CA LEU A 288 8.94 -6.61 5.35
C LEU A 288 10.36 -6.08 5.18
N GLU A 289 11.24 -6.84 4.53
CA GLU A 289 12.60 -6.38 4.23
C GLU A 289 12.60 -5.14 3.34
N ASP A 290 11.80 -5.13 2.28
CA ASP A 290 11.66 -4.00 1.36
C ASP A 290 11.10 -2.76 2.08
N GLN A 291 10.15 -2.94 3.00
CA GLN A 291 9.61 -1.87 3.84
C GLN A 291 10.67 -1.28 4.78
N ILE A 292 11.46 -2.11 5.46
CA ILE A 292 12.52 -1.65 6.37
C ILE A 292 13.58 -0.84 5.59
N LYS A 293 13.87 -1.22 4.35
CA LYS A 293 14.80 -0.48 3.45
C LYS A 293 14.31 0.92 3.08
N LEU A 294 13.03 1.24 3.25
CA LEU A 294 12.52 2.61 3.09
C LEU A 294 13.05 3.57 4.18
N ASN A 295 13.69 3.04 5.24
CA ASN A 295 14.24 3.82 6.34
C ASN A 295 13.20 4.73 7.02
N ASP A 296 11.95 4.26 7.06
CA ASP A 296 10.86 4.89 7.80
C ASP A 296 10.58 4.07 9.06
N PHE A 297 11.23 4.45 10.17
CA PHE A 297 11.10 3.70 11.41
C PHE A 297 9.66 3.70 11.94
N GLY A 298 8.99 4.85 11.94
CA GLY A 298 7.63 4.99 12.48
C GLY A 298 6.60 4.16 11.71
N ALA A 299 6.63 4.25 10.37
CA ALA A 299 5.74 3.45 9.53
C ALA A 299 6.04 1.95 9.68
N SER A 300 7.32 1.55 9.67
CA SER A 300 7.69 0.14 9.72
C SER A 300 7.36 -0.51 11.07
N ASP A 301 7.62 0.17 12.20
CA ASP A 301 7.27 -0.36 13.52
C ASP A 301 5.75 -0.41 13.73
N TYR A 302 5.00 0.58 13.21
CA TYR A 302 3.54 0.55 13.22
C TYR A 302 3.01 -0.64 12.42
N LEU A 303 3.52 -0.84 11.20
CA LEU A 303 3.09 -1.91 10.32
C LEU A 303 3.37 -3.29 10.91
N ILE A 304 4.59 -3.52 11.43
CA ILE A 304 4.95 -4.79 12.07
C ILE A 304 4.04 -5.08 13.27
N GLN A 305 3.75 -4.08 14.11
CA GLN A 305 2.84 -4.24 15.25
C GLN A 305 1.41 -4.50 14.83
N ASN A 306 0.92 -3.80 13.80
CA ASN A 306 -0.42 -4.02 13.26
C ASN A 306 -0.52 -5.44 12.67
N LEU A 307 0.51 -5.89 11.94
CA LEU A 307 0.55 -7.24 11.40
C LEU A 307 0.53 -8.34 12.49
N ALA A 308 1.14 -8.04 13.65
CA ALA A 308 1.20 -8.90 14.82
C ALA A 308 -0.03 -8.83 15.74
N SER A 309 -1.09 -8.10 15.35
CA SER A 309 -2.32 -7.96 16.16
C SER A 309 -2.99 -9.31 16.49
N ASP A 310 -2.90 -10.28 15.59
CA ASP A 310 -3.42 -11.64 15.77
C ASP A 310 -2.41 -12.61 16.40
N GLY A 311 -1.22 -12.11 16.75
CA GLY A 311 -0.12 -12.90 17.30
C GLY A 311 1.20 -12.67 16.57
N TRP A 312 2.29 -12.78 17.33
CA TRP A 312 3.63 -12.64 16.78
C TRP A 312 4.10 -13.95 16.14
N THR A 313 4.65 -13.84 14.93
CA THR A 313 5.36 -14.93 14.25
C THR A 313 6.86 -14.73 14.32
N ALA A 314 7.63 -15.76 13.98
CA ALA A 314 9.08 -15.67 13.95
C ALA A 314 9.58 -14.61 12.94
N ASP A 315 8.92 -14.51 11.78
CA ASP A 315 9.24 -13.49 10.75
C ASP A 315 8.93 -12.07 11.20
N LEU A 316 7.84 -11.85 11.94
CA LEU A 316 7.50 -10.53 12.47
C LEU A 316 8.51 -10.10 13.55
N TRP A 317 8.93 -11.02 14.43
CA TRP A 317 9.99 -10.74 15.39
C TRP A 317 11.33 -10.48 14.71
N LEU A 318 11.69 -11.27 13.70
CA LEU A 318 12.88 -11.06 12.89
C LEU A 318 12.88 -9.67 12.25
N ALA A 319 11.78 -9.30 11.58
CA ALA A 319 11.62 -7.99 10.94
C ALA A 319 11.75 -6.85 11.96
N ARG A 320 11.13 -6.98 13.14
CA ARG A 320 11.27 -5.97 14.19
C ARG A 320 12.70 -5.87 14.72
N GLY A 321 13.37 -7.01 14.90
CA GLY A 321 14.79 -7.06 15.24
C GLY A 321 15.67 -6.34 14.22
N GLU A 322 15.42 -6.54 12.93
CA GLU A 322 16.13 -5.87 11.84
C GLU A 322 15.87 -4.36 11.82
N LEU A 323 14.62 -3.94 12.04
CA LEU A 323 14.25 -2.53 12.11
C LEU A 323 15.01 -1.77 13.21
N TYR A 324 15.08 -2.35 14.41
CA TYR A 324 15.80 -1.72 15.52
C TYR A 324 17.32 -1.79 15.32
N ARG A 325 17.85 -2.93 14.86
CA ARG A 325 19.29 -3.09 14.62
C ARG A 325 19.81 -2.11 13.57
N THR A 326 19.03 -1.81 12.53
CA THR A 326 19.43 -0.88 11.45
C THR A 326 19.40 0.58 11.91
N ARG A 327 18.46 0.98 12.77
CA ARG A 327 18.45 2.33 13.37
C ARG A 327 19.65 2.57 14.31
N GLY A 328 20.08 1.54 15.02
CA GLY A 328 21.47 1.41 15.53
C GLY A 328 21.88 2.30 16.69
N ASN A 329 20.95 2.88 17.47
CA ASN A 329 21.30 3.53 18.74
C ASN A 329 21.47 2.49 19.87
N GLN A 330 22.10 2.87 21.00
CA GLN A 330 22.40 1.91 22.09
C GLN A 330 21.15 1.23 22.68
N ARG A 331 20.03 1.96 22.82
CA ARG A 331 18.77 1.38 23.31
C ARG A 331 18.15 0.44 22.28
N ASP A 332 18.40 0.66 20.99
CA ASP A 332 17.88 -0.19 19.93
C ASP A 332 18.53 -1.57 19.91
N PHE A 333 19.83 -1.66 20.20
CA PHE A 333 20.48 -2.97 20.26
C PHE A 333 19.89 -3.86 21.35
N ALA A 334 19.55 -3.30 22.51
CA ALA A 334 18.87 -4.06 23.57
C ALA A 334 17.51 -4.63 23.08
N ASN A 335 16.69 -3.82 22.42
CA ASN A 335 15.42 -4.26 21.83
C ASN A 335 15.63 -5.29 20.71
N ALA A 336 16.58 -5.04 19.80
CA ALA A 336 16.88 -5.94 18.70
C ALA A 336 17.31 -7.33 19.20
N ILE A 337 18.20 -7.38 20.21
CA ILE A 337 18.64 -8.63 20.85
C ILE A 337 17.43 -9.42 21.39
N GLN A 338 16.51 -8.73 22.09
CA GLN A 338 15.30 -9.38 22.59
C GLN A 338 14.44 -9.93 21.43
N PHE A 339 14.17 -9.11 20.41
CA PHE A 339 13.32 -9.53 19.29
C PHE A 339 13.91 -10.68 18.48
N TYR A 340 15.23 -10.71 18.23
CA TYR A 340 15.85 -11.89 17.61
C TYR A 340 15.75 -13.13 18.50
N GLY A 341 15.88 -12.98 19.83
CA GLY A 341 15.66 -14.07 20.78
C GLY A 341 14.22 -14.61 20.71
N ASP A 342 13.23 -13.73 20.59
CA ASP A 342 11.83 -14.12 20.41
C ASP A 342 11.58 -14.84 19.08
N ALA A 343 12.22 -14.38 17.99
CA ALA A 343 12.18 -15.07 16.71
C ALA A 343 12.78 -16.49 16.80
N ILE A 344 13.97 -16.62 17.40
CA ILE A 344 14.68 -17.91 17.57
C ILE A 344 13.89 -18.86 18.46
N ARG A 345 13.20 -18.34 19.48
CA ARG A 345 12.34 -19.15 20.37
C ARG A 345 11.16 -19.77 19.62
N LEU A 346 10.60 -19.06 18.65
CA LEU A 346 9.52 -19.58 17.79
C LEU A 346 10.06 -20.48 16.66
N ASN A 347 11.22 -20.12 16.09
CA ASN A 347 11.88 -20.91 15.05
C ASN A 347 13.41 -20.83 15.21
N GLY A 348 13.98 -21.86 15.85
CA GLY A 348 15.41 -21.92 16.14
C GLY A 348 16.32 -22.10 14.91
N ALA A 349 15.73 -22.41 13.74
CA ALA A 349 16.44 -22.68 12.49
C ALA A 349 16.44 -21.48 11.53
N MET A 350 16.25 -20.24 12.01
CA MET A 350 16.32 -19.03 11.19
C MET A 350 17.75 -18.45 11.14
N PRO A 351 18.51 -18.60 10.05
CA PRO A 351 19.88 -18.08 9.99
C PRO A 351 19.93 -16.55 10.17
N ALA A 352 18.98 -15.83 9.56
CA ALA A 352 18.90 -14.37 9.65
C ALA A 352 18.74 -13.87 11.10
N ALA A 353 17.96 -14.57 11.93
CA ALA A 353 17.78 -14.20 13.33
C ALA A 353 19.06 -14.38 14.15
N HIS A 354 19.77 -15.50 13.96
CA HIS A 354 21.08 -15.74 14.60
C HIS A 354 22.13 -14.72 14.16
N ARG A 355 22.14 -14.38 12.87
CA ARG A 355 23.02 -13.35 12.32
C ARG A 355 22.74 -11.97 12.94
N GLY A 356 21.47 -11.55 12.93
CA GLY A 356 21.05 -10.27 13.48
C GLY A 356 21.35 -10.16 14.98
N LEU A 357 21.07 -11.23 15.74
CA LEU A 357 21.40 -11.35 17.16
C LEU A 357 22.91 -11.20 17.40
N GLY A 358 23.71 -11.96 16.66
CA GLY A 358 25.17 -11.93 16.79
C GLY A 358 25.76 -10.55 16.52
N LEU A 359 25.33 -9.90 15.43
CA LEU A 359 25.77 -8.55 15.09
C LEU A 359 25.33 -7.50 16.12
N ALA A 360 24.10 -7.61 16.65
CA ALA A 360 23.60 -6.72 17.68
C ALA A 360 24.37 -6.86 19.00
N LEU A 361 24.64 -8.10 19.44
CA LEU A 361 25.42 -8.40 20.65
C LEU A 361 26.87 -7.90 20.56
N VAL A 362 27.55 -8.12 19.42
CA VAL A 362 28.91 -7.59 19.21
C VAL A 362 28.91 -6.06 19.31
N LYS A 363 27.96 -5.39 18.64
CA LYS A 363 27.85 -3.93 18.68
C LYS A 363 27.47 -3.37 20.05
N SER A 364 26.74 -4.13 20.87
CA SER A 364 26.36 -3.73 22.23
C SER A 364 27.40 -4.10 23.29
N GLY A 365 28.62 -4.51 22.92
CA GLY A 365 29.68 -4.83 23.88
C GLY A 365 29.61 -6.23 24.51
N ARG A 366 28.88 -7.17 23.90
CA ARG A 366 28.76 -8.58 24.33
C ARG A 366 29.37 -9.54 23.29
N PRO A 367 30.68 -9.41 22.98
CA PRO A 367 31.28 -10.09 21.83
C PRO A 367 31.27 -11.62 21.92
N SER A 368 31.48 -12.20 23.11
CA SER A 368 31.50 -13.66 23.28
C SER A 368 30.15 -14.31 22.96
N GLU A 369 29.06 -13.70 23.43
CA GLU A 369 27.69 -14.16 23.11
C GLU A 369 27.37 -13.90 21.63
N GLY A 370 27.78 -12.75 21.11
CA GLY A 370 27.58 -12.43 19.70
C GLY A 370 28.29 -13.41 18.76
N GLN A 371 29.52 -13.79 19.07
CA GLN A 371 30.28 -14.80 18.33
C GLN A 371 29.63 -16.18 18.37
N ALA A 372 29.02 -16.57 19.51
CA ALA A 372 28.28 -17.83 19.60
C ALA A 372 27.07 -17.83 18.64
N ALA A 373 26.30 -16.74 18.59
CA ALA A 373 25.19 -16.60 17.65
C ALA A 373 25.65 -16.56 16.18
N LEU A 374 26.77 -15.89 15.88
CA LEU A 374 27.35 -15.87 14.54
C LEU A 374 27.86 -17.25 14.07
N ARG A 375 28.43 -18.06 14.97
CA ARG A 375 28.75 -19.46 14.67
C ARG A 375 27.50 -20.25 14.30
N ARG A 376 26.43 -20.10 15.09
CA ARG A 376 25.15 -20.76 14.79
C ARG A 376 24.58 -20.35 13.44
N TYR A 377 24.69 -19.08 13.08
CA TYR A 377 24.33 -18.60 11.74
C TYR A 377 25.14 -19.29 10.63
N LEU A 378 26.46 -19.41 10.78
CA LEU A 378 27.32 -20.08 9.81
C LEU A 378 27.08 -21.59 9.72
N GLU A 379 26.68 -22.25 10.81
CA GLU A 379 26.24 -23.65 10.78
C GLU A 379 24.95 -23.82 9.97
N LEU A 380 24.00 -22.90 10.13
CA LEU A 380 22.71 -22.96 9.45
C LEU A 380 22.81 -22.49 7.98
N SER A 381 23.77 -21.64 7.64
CA SER A 381 23.95 -21.07 6.30
C SER A 381 25.45 -20.89 5.96
N PRO A 382 26.18 -21.98 5.72
CA PRO A 382 27.63 -21.95 5.50
C PRO A 382 28.05 -21.22 4.21
N ASP A 383 27.16 -21.19 3.22
CA ASP A 383 27.38 -20.64 1.88
C ASP A 383 26.73 -19.27 1.67
N ALA A 384 26.26 -18.61 2.74
CA ALA A 384 25.72 -17.26 2.64
C ALA A 384 26.75 -16.29 2.03
N LEU A 385 26.27 -15.32 1.26
CA LEU A 385 27.11 -14.36 0.54
C LEU A 385 28.09 -13.60 1.46
N ASP A 386 27.68 -13.33 2.69
CA ASP A 386 28.47 -12.64 3.70
C ASP A 386 29.14 -13.58 4.72
N ALA A 387 29.04 -14.90 4.56
CA ALA A 387 29.65 -15.87 5.46
C ALA A 387 31.16 -15.65 5.65
N LYS A 388 31.88 -15.28 4.57
CA LYS A 388 33.31 -14.93 4.64
C LYS A 388 33.56 -13.74 5.57
N MET A 389 32.74 -12.70 5.47
CA MET A 389 32.84 -11.52 6.34
C MET A 389 32.52 -11.86 7.80
N ILE A 390 31.51 -12.69 8.02
CA ILE A 390 31.12 -13.11 9.38
C ILE A 390 32.22 -13.97 10.02
N ARG A 391 32.90 -14.85 9.27
CA ARG A 391 34.04 -15.64 9.79
C ARG A 391 35.17 -14.76 10.32
N LEU A 392 35.43 -13.60 9.71
CA LEU A 392 36.45 -12.65 10.19
C LEU A 392 36.12 -12.01 11.55
N MET A 393 34.85 -12.10 12.00
CA MET A 393 34.41 -11.59 13.31
C MET A 393 34.57 -12.62 14.44
N LEU A 394 34.87 -13.88 14.07
CA LEU A 394 35.12 -14.95 15.03
C LEU A 394 36.61 -14.97 15.39
N PRO A 395 36.97 -15.40 16.61
CA PRO A 395 38.37 -15.66 16.92
C PRO A 395 38.90 -16.66 15.88
N GLY A 396 40.12 -16.45 15.37
CA GLY A 396 40.76 -17.48 14.56
C GLY A 396 40.81 -18.75 15.40
N ASP A 397 40.26 -19.85 14.87
CA ASP A 397 40.50 -21.17 15.45
C ASP A 397 42.02 -21.33 15.50
N GLY A 398 42.57 -21.33 16.72
CA GLY A 398 44.02 -21.31 16.93
C GLY A 398 44.66 -22.44 16.13
N GLN A 399 45.61 -22.07 15.26
CA GLN A 399 46.64 -23.00 14.79
C GLN A 399 47.61 -23.30 15.93
#